data_AF-A0A971PBL1-F1
#
_entry.id   AF-A0A971PBL1-F1
#
_cell.length_a   1.000
_cell.length_b   1.000
_cell.length_c   1.000
_cell.angle_alpha   90.00
_cell.angle_beta   90.00
_cell.angle_gamma   90.00
#
_symmetry.space_group_name_H-M   'P 1'
#
loop_
_entity.id
_entity.type
_entity.pdbx_description
1 polymer ?
#
loop_
_entity_poly.entity_id
_entity_poly.type
_entity_poly.pdbx_seq_one_letter_code
_entity_poly.pdbx_strand_id
1 'polypeptide(L)' 'AELEALRITRREKYKTLESFIREIETRRLLIEEFDKKLWIAIVDKVTALPGGKLKFNFKNGTEIEA' A
#
# COMPACT_ATOMS: atom_id res chain seq x y z
N ALA A 1 -15.99 21.53 24.19
CA ALA A 1 -14.67 22.03 23.76
C ALA A 1 -13.70 20.91 23.37
N GLU A 2 -13.08 20.18 24.31
CA GLU A 2 -12.04 19.16 23.96
C GLU A 2 -12.59 17.96 23.17
N LEU A 3 -13.79 17.46 23.53
CA LEU A 3 -14.42 16.35 22.82
C LEU A 3 -14.82 16.71 21.38
N GLU A 4 -15.20 17.96 21.13
CA GLU A 4 -15.53 18.46 19.79
C GLU A 4 -14.27 18.63 18.95
N ALA A 5 -13.19 19.16 19.52
CA ALA A 5 -11.90 19.27 18.85
C ALA A 5 -11.38 17.88 18.41
N LEU A 6 -11.46 16.88 19.29
CA LEU A 6 -11.07 15.51 18.96
C LEU A 6 -11.91 14.91 17.83
N ARG A 7 -13.22 15.17 17.81
CA ARG A 7 -14.13 14.73 16.74
C ARG A 7 -13.80 15.39 15.41
N ILE A 8 -13.48 16.69 15.41
CA ILE A 8 -13.08 17.44 14.22
C ILE A 8 -11.77 16.88 13.67
N THR A 9 -10.74 16.73 14.50
CA THR A 9 -9.44 16.20 14.07
C THR A 9 -9.56 14.78 13.51
N ARG A 10 -10.36 13.90 14.12
CA ARG A 10 -10.62 12.56 13.57
C ARG A 10 -11.28 12.62 12.20
N ARG A 11 -12.25 13.52 12.01
CA ARG A 11 -12.98 13.69 10.75
C ARG A 11 -12.08 14.25 9.66
N GLU A 12 -11.20 15.19 9.99
CA GLU A 12 -10.21 15.76 9.06
C GLU A 12 -9.21 14.69 8.62
N LYS A 13 -8.66 13.91 9.56
CA LYS A 13 -7.77 12.79 9.24
C LYS A 13 -8.46 11.76 8.32
N TYR A 14 -9.72 11.43 8.60
CA TYR A 14 -10.49 10.51 7.76
C TYR A 14 -10.70 11.07 6.34
N LYS A 15 -11.00 12.36 6.24
CA LYS A 15 -11.19 13.04 4.94
C LYS A 15 -9.91 13.09 4.11
N THR A 16 -8.76 13.31 4.77
CA THR A 16 -7.44 13.24 4.12
C THR A 16 -7.16 11.82 3.63
N LEU A 17 -7.42 10.81 4.44
CA LEU A 17 -7.22 9.41 4.06
C LEU A 17 -8.14 8.99 2.91
N GLU A 18 -9.43 9.36 2.96
CA GLU A 18 -10.41 9.10 1.89
C GLU A 18 -10.00 9.75 0.57
N SER A 19 -9.52 10.99 0.62
CA SER A 19 -9.04 11.71 -0.58
C SER A 19 -7.81 11.01 -1.17
N PHE A 20 -6.89 10.55 -0.31
CA PHE A 20 -5.70 9.83 -0.74
C PHE A 20 -6.03 8.47 -1.36
N ILE A 21 -6.98 7.72 -0.79
CA ILE A 21 -7.48 6.46 -1.35
C ILE A 21 -8.09 6.69 -2.73
N ARG A 22 -8.99 7.67 -2.87
CA ARG A 22 -9.60 8.01 -4.16
C ARG A 22 -8.56 8.42 -5.21
N GLU A 23 -7.52 9.14 -4.78
CA GLU A 23 -6.42 9.51 -5.68
C GLU A 23 -5.65 8.27 -6.16
N ILE A 24 -5.44 7.27 -5.31
CA ILE A 24 -4.81 6.00 -5.69
C ILE A 24 -5.71 5.21 -6.65
N GLU A 25 -7.01 5.13 -6.36
CA GLU A 25 -7.98 4.40 -7.19
C GLU A 25 -8.20 5.05 -8.57
N THR A 26 -8.12 6.38 -8.66
CA THR A 26 -8.31 7.13 -9.91
C THR A 26 -7.04 7.23 -10.75
N ARG A 27 -5.86 7.02 -10.14
CA ARG A 27 -4.63 6.81 -10.89
C ARG A 27 -4.77 5.50 -11.67
N ARG A 28 -4.54 5.56 -12.98
CA ARG A 28 -4.39 4.38 -13.82
C ARG A 28 -3.15 3.64 -13.30
N LEU A 29 -3.36 2.68 -12.40
CA LEU A 29 -2.31 1.89 -11.74
C LEU A 29 -1.59 1.04 -12.79
N LEU A 30 -0.68 1.67 -13.50
CA LEU A 30 0.37 1.02 -14.24
C LEU A 30 1.65 1.56 -13.61
N ILE A 31 2.20 0.79 -12.67
CA ILE A 31 3.64 0.84 -12.47
C ILE A 31 4.20 0.29 -13.78
N GLU A 32 4.37 1.16 -14.79
CA GLU A 32 4.81 0.76 -16.14
C GLU A 32 6.26 0.27 -16.11
N GLU A 33 7.01 0.72 -15.11
CA GLU A 33 8.42 0.40 -14.90
C GLU A 33 8.72 0.10 -13.44
N PHE A 34 9.71 -0.75 -13.21
CA PHE A 34 10.15 -1.11 -11.86
C PHE A 34 10.66 0.11 -11.08
N ASP A 35 10.03 0.42 -9.95
CA ASP A 35 10.54 1.41 -9.00
C ASP A 35 11.23 0.70 -7.82
N LYS A 36 12.55 0.89 -7.74
CA LYS A 36 13.40 0.31 -6.67
C LYS A 36 13.00 0.77 -5.27
N LYS A 37 12.62 2.04 -5.09
CA LYS A 37 12.24 2.58 -3.78
C LYS A 37 10.91 1.99 -3.35
N LEU A 38 9.96 1.90 -4.28
CA LEU A 38 8.67 1.28 -4.04
C LEU A 38 8.83 -0.20 -3.67
N TRP A 39 9.66 -0.93 -4.43
CA TRP A 39 9.96 -2.33 -4.14
C TRP A 39 10.45 -2.56 -2.72
N ILE A 40 11.46 -1.80 -2.28
CA ILE A 40 12.02 -1.87 -0.92
C ILE A 40 10.99 -1.49 0.14
N ALA A 41 10.05 -0.59 -0.20
CA ALA A 41 9.00 -0.16 0.71
C ALA A 41 7.93 -1.24 0.92
N ILE A 42 7.56 -1.98 -0.13
CA ILE A 42 6.41 -2.89 -0.10
C ILE A 42 6.76 -4.37 0.07
N VAL A 43 7.86 -4.84 -0.50
CA VAL A 43 8.26 -6.26 -0.47
C VAL A 43 9.07 -6.54 0.79
N ASP A 44 8.73 -7.61 1.50
CA ASP A 44 9.47 -8.12 2.64
C ASP A 44 10.53 -9.13 2.19
N LYS A 45 10.11 -10.19 1.50
CA LYS A 45 11.01 -11.19 0.91
C LYS A 45 10.44 -11.78 -0.38
N VAL A 46 11.35 -12.29 -1.22
CA VAL A 46 11.01 -13.09 -2.40
C VAL A 46 11.72 -14.43 -2.30
N THR A 47 10.97 -15.52 -2.42
CA THR A 47 11.49 -16.88 -2.40
C THR A 47 11.41 -17.48 -3.80
N ALA A 48 12.55 -17.88 -4.35
CA ALA A 48 12.61 -18.66 -5.58
C ALA A 48 12.31 -20.13 -5.27
N LEU A 49 11.31 -20.67 -5.94
CA LEU A 49 10.86 -22.05 -5.80
C LEU A 49 11.31 -22.90 -7.00
N PRO A 50 11.35 -24.24 -6.85
CA PRO A 50 11.61 -25.14 -7.98
C PRO A 50 10.64 -24.88 -9.14
N GLY A 51 11.14 -25.00 -10.37
CA GLY A 51 10.34 -24.76 -11.57
C GLY A 51 10.19 -23.29 -11.97
N GLY A 52 11.00 -22.39 -11.41
CA GLY A 52 11.02 -20.97 -11.78
C GLY A 52 9.90 -20.14 -11.17
N LYS A 53 9.15 -20.71 -10.23
CA LYS A 53 8.08 -20.02 -9.50
C LYS A 53 8.67 -19.01 -8.52
N LEU A 54 7.99 -17.89 -8.36
CA LEU A 54 8.37 -16.85 -7.41
C LEU A 54 7.26 -16.65 -6.40
N LYS A 55 7.63 -16.69 -5.12
CA LYS A 55 6.74 -16.42 -4.01
C LYS A 55 7.12 -15.08 -3.37
N PHE A 56 6.22 -14.11 -3.44
CA PHE A 56 6.42 -12.78 -2.88
C PHE A 56 5.69 -12.66 -1.55
N ASN A 57 6.37 -12.12 -0.55
CA ASN A 57 5.80 -11.75 0.73
C ASN A 57 5.92 -10.24 0.87
N PHE A 58 4.81 -9.58 1.13
CA PHE A 58 4.75 -8.14 1.33
C PHE A 58 4.76 -7.80 2.82
N LYS A 59 5.23 -6.60 3.16
CA LYS A 59 5.34 -6.16 4.57
C LYS A 59 3.99 -6.05 5.30
N ASN A 60 2.89 -5.99 4.55
CA ASN A 60 1.53 -6.01 5.11
C ASN A 60 1.04 -7.45 5.41
N GLY A 61 1.87 -8.48 5.18
CA GLY A 61 1.52 -9.89 5.35
C GLY A 61 0.81 -10.53 4.16
N THR A 62 0.55 -9.79 3.07
CA THR A 62 0.03 -10.36 1.83
C THR A 62 1.08 -11.27 1.18
N GLU A 63 0.61 -12.37 0.61
CA GLU A 63 1.43 -13.35 -0.07
C GLU A 63 0.87 -13.60 -1.47
N ILE A 64 1.73 -13.58 -2.48
CA ILE A 64 1.36 -13.91 -3.87
C ILE A 64 2.39 -14.86 -4.49
N GLU A 65 1.93 -15.72 -5.39
CA GLU A 65 2.75 -16.64 -6.17
C GLU A 65 2.61 -16.33 -7.65
N ALA A 66 3.74 -16.35 -8.38
CA ALA A 66 3.83 -16.18 -9.82
C ALA A 66 4.54 -17.37 -10.49
#